data_AF-A0A1S9CBJ7-F1
#
_entry.id   AF-A0A1S9CBJ7-F1
#
_cell.length_a   1.000
_cell.length_b   1.000
_cell.length_c   1.000
_cell.angle_alpha   90.00
_cell.angle_beta   90.00
_cell.angle_gamma   90.00
#
_symmetry.space_group_name_H-M   'P 1'
#
loop_
_entity.id
_entity.type
_entity.pdbx_description
1 polymer ?
#
loop_
_entity_poly.entity_id
_entity_poly.type
_entity_poly.pdbx_seq_one_letter_code
_entity_poly.pdbx_strand_id
1 'polypeptide(L)'
;MMPQIPKGIHRPNFDETIIDLLESIALEEMALANILNAEGEKLQEVIKRYSKNELCFSHINDACYSTEKMINTIIMKEWLLLNKL
;
A
#
# COMPACT_ATOMS: atom_id res chain seq x y z
N MET A 1 -0.93 -2.02 32.05
CA MET A 1 0.13 -3.06 32.11
C MET A 1 -0.07 -4.00 30.95
N MET A 2 1.00 -4.43 30.27
CA MET A 2 0.90 -5.52 29.31
C MET A 2 0.40 -6.79 30.02
N PRO A 3 -0.52 -7.57 29.42
CA PRO A 3 -0.90 -8.86 29.97
C PRO A 3 0.31 -9.79 30.01
N GLN A 4 0.46 -10.55 31.11
CA GLN A 4 1.50 -11.57 31.21
C GLN A 4 1.14 -12.76 30.33
N ILE A 5 1.82 -12.89 29.19
CA ILE A 5 1.61 -14.00 28.26
C ILE A 5 2.54 -15.15 28.65
N PRO A 6 2.03 -16.35 28.96
CA PRO A 6 2.85 -17.49 29.37
C PRO A 6 3.91 -17.84 28.32
N LYS A 7 5.09 -18.29 28.76
CA LYS A 7 6.21 -18.66 27.88
C LYS A 7 5.84 -19.88 27.03
N GLY A 8 5.95 -19.76 25.71
CA GLY A 8 5.76 -20.87 24.77
C GLY A 8 7.09 -21.46 24.32
N ILE A 9 7.13 -22.77 24.08
CA ILE A 9 8.35 -23.52 23.70
C ILE A 9 8.99 -23.00 22.40
N HIS A 10 8.20 -22.41 21.50
CA HIS A 10 8.64 -21.86 20.20
C HIS A 10 8.47 -20.34 20.10
N ARG A 11 8.42 -19.62 21.23
CA ARG A 11 8.27 -18.15 21.18
C ARG A 11 9.61 -17.52 20.77
N PRO A 12 9.67 -16.76 19.66
CA PRO A 12 10.86 -15.99 19.30
C PRO A 12 11.16 -14.96 20.40
N ASN A 13 12.43 -14.59 20.51
CA ASN A 13 12.82 -13.55 21.46
C ASN A 13 12.32 -12.18 20.97
N PHE A 14 12.39 -11.18 21.85
CA PHE A 14 11.86 -9.85 21.53
C PHE A 14 12.59 -9.23 20.32
N ASP A 15 13.93 -9.35 20.27
CA ASP A 15 14.74 -8.78 19.20
C ASP A 15 14.44 -9.42 17.84
N GLU A 16 14.31 -10.76 17.79
CA GLU A 16 13.87 -11.51 16.61
C GLU A 16 12.49 -11.04 16.14
N THR A 17 11.53 -10.88 17.07
CA THR A 17 10.18 -10.43 16.73
C THR A 17 10.17 -9.01 16.14
N ILE A 18 11.03 -8.12 16.66
CA ILE A 18 11.17 -6.76 16.12
C ILE A 18 11.78 -6.77 14.72
N ILE A 19 12.82 -7.59 14.50
CA ILE A 19 13.45 -7.74 13.17
C ILE A 19 12.43 -8.27 12.16
N ASP A 20 11.70 -9.34 12.50
CA ASP A 20 10.69 -9.94 11.64
C ASP A 20 9.56 -8.94 11.31
N LEU A 21 9.15 -8.12 12.28
CA LEU A 21 8.15 -7.08 12.07
C LEU A 21 8.66 -5.99 11.10
N LEU A 22 9.90 -5.53 11.27
CA LEU A 22 10.50 -4.52 10.38
C LEU A 22 10.69 -5.08 8.96
N GLU A 23 11.05 -6.35 8.82
CA GLU A 23 11.14 -7.01 7.52
C GLU A 23 9.76 -7.10 6.85
N SER A 24 8.72 -7.49 7.59
CA SER A 24 7.35 -7.51 7.09
C SER A 24 6.90 -6.12 6.60
N ILE A 25 7.23 -5.05 7.33
CA ILE A 25 6.92 -3.67 6.93
C ILE A 25 7.68 -3.32 5.65
N ALA A 26 8.98 -3.61 5.57
CA ALA A 26 9.78 -3.32 4.38
C ALA A 26 9.24 -4.03 3.13
N LEU A 27 8.82 -5.29 3.25
CA LEU A 27 8.19 -6.03 2.16
C LEU A 27 6.86 -5.42 1.71
N GLU A 28 6.06 -4.98 2.67
CA GLU A 28 4.78 -4.32 2.41
C GLU A 28 4.96 -2.96 1.72
N GLU A 29 5.91 -2.15 2.17
CA GLU A 29 6.28 -0.87 1.54
C GLU A 29 6.74 -1.05 0.09
N MET A 30 7.52 -2.10 -0.17
CA MET A 30 7.95 -2.44 -1.53
C MET A 30 6.75 -2.84 -2.41
N ALA A 31 5.77 -3.57 -1.86
CA ALA A 31 4.55 -3.92 -2.58
C ALA A 31 3.70 -2.67 -2.89
N LEU A 32 3.57 -1.75 -1.93
CA LEU A 32 2.85 -0.48 -2.12
C LEU A 32 3.51 0.41 -3.19
N ALA A 33 4.85 0.47 -3.22
CA ALA A 33 5.56 1.22 -4.25
C ALA A 33 5.24 0.71 -5.67
N ASN A 34 5.17 -0.61 -5.84
CA ASN A 34 4.79 -1.22 -7.12
C ASN A 34 3.35 -0.90 -7.51
N ILE A 35 2.42 -0.91 -6.54
CA ILE A 35 1.02 -0.53 -6.77
C ILE A 35 0.91 0.93 -7.19
N LEU A 36 1.59 1.84 -6.50
CA LEU A 36 1.61 3.26 -6.84
C LEU A 36 2.17 3.49 -8.25
N ASN A 37 3.23 2.77 -8.62
CA ASN A 37 3.77 2.84 -9.97
C ASN A 37 2.76 2.34 -11.02
N ALA A 38 2.11 1.21 -10.78
CA ALA A 38 1.08 0.68 -11.69
C ALA A 38 -0.12 1.64 -11.86
N GLU A 39 -0.53 2.31 -10.78
CA GLU A 39 -1.56 3.34 -10.82
C GLU A 39 -1.12 4.57 -11.66
N GLY A 40 0.17 4.94 -11.58
CA GLY A 40 0.77 5.97 -12.43
C GLY A 40 0.78 5.58 -13.91
N GLU A 41 1.21 4.36 -14.22
CA GLU A 41 1.22 3.81 -15.58
C GLU A 41 -0.19 3.75 -16.19
N LYS A 42 -1.20 3.38 -15.39
CA LYS A 42 -2.61 3.41 -15.79
C LYS A 42 -3.04 4.81 -16.25
N LEU A 43 -2.73 5.85 -15.46
CA LEU A 43 -3.07 7.24 -15.83
C LEU A 43 -2.35 7.68 -17.11
N GLN A 44 -1.06 7.37 -17.24
CA GLN A 44 -0.28 7.68 -18.44
C GLN A 44 -0.87 7.02 -19.69
N GLU A 45 -1.25 5.74 -19.60
CA GLU A 45 -1.85 5.01 -20.71
C GLU A 45 -3.22 5.57 -21.09
N VAL A 46 -4.06 5.93 -20.12
CA VAL A 46 -5.37 6.56 -20.38
C VAL A 46 -5.19 7.91 -21.10
N ILE A 47 -4.23 8.74 -20.67
CA ILE A 47 -3.91 10.02 -21.34
C ILE A 47 -3.43 9.76 -22.78
N LYS A 48 -2.53 8.79 -22.96
CA LYS A 48 -1.99 8.43 -24.28
C LYS A 48 -3.08 7.97 -25.25
N ARG A 49 -4.02 7.15 -24.78
CA ARG A 49 -5.18 6.70 -25.58
C ARG A 49 -6.15 7.84 -25.89
N TYR A 50 -6.37 8.74 -24.93
CA TYR A 50 -7.15 9.95 -25.17
C TYR A 50 -6.52 10.84 -26.26
N SER A 51 -5.19 11.05 -26.25
CA SER A 51 -4.49 11.80 -27.30
C SER A 51 -4.60 11.18 -28.70
N LYS A 52 -4.89 9.88 -28.78
CA LYS A 52 -5.16 9.16 -30.03
C LYS A 52 -6.64 9.16 -30.43
N ASN A 53 -7.51 9.84 -29.68
CA ASN A 53 -8.96 9.79 -29.81
C ASN A 53 -9.56 8.37 -29.63
N GLU A 54 -8.87 7.48 -28.90
CA GLU A 54 -9.36 6.13 -28.58
C GLU A 54 -10.28 6.11 -27.35
N LEU A 55 -10.27 7.19 -26.56
CA LEU A 55 -11.08 7.33 -25.34
C LEU A 55 -11.74 8.71 -25.27
N CYS A 56 -12.88 8.77 -24.57
CA CYS A 56 -13.52 10.02 -24.18
C CYS A 56 -12.95 10.56 -22.86
N PHE A 57 -13.09 11.87 -22.63
CA PHE A 57 -12.66 12.54 -21.40
C PHE A 57 -13.24 11.92 -20.11
N SER A 58 -14.44 11.35 -20.17
CA SER A 58 -15.04 10.64 -19.03
C SER A 58 -14.14 9.52 -18.49
N HIS A 59 -13.45 8.79 -19.37
CA HIS A 59 -12.54 7.71 -18.97
C HIS A 59 -11.29 8.23 -18.24
N ILE A 60 -10.83 9.44 -18.56
CA ILE A 60 -9.75 10.09 -17.79
C ILE A 60 -10.26 10.38 -16.38
N ASN A 61 -11.45 10.98 -16.28
CA ASN A 61 -12.03 11.32 -14.98
C ASN A 61 -12.26 10.08 -14.11
N ASP A 62 -12.77 8.99 -14.70
CA ASP A 62 -12.95 7.70 -14.02
C ASP A 62 -11.62 7.12 -13.54
N ALA A 63 -10.57 7.17 -14.37
CA ALA A 63 -9.25 6.71 -14.01
C ALA A 63 -8.62 7.55 -12.88
N CYS A 64 -8.77 8.88 -12.92
CA CYS A 64 -8.33 9.78 -11.85
C CYS A 64 -9.06 9.48 -10.54
N TYR A 65 -10.39 9.35 -10.57
CA TYR A 65 -11.19 9.04 -9.39
C TYR A 65 -10.81 7.67 -8.79
N SER A 66 -10.65 6.65 -9.63
CA SER A 66 -10.19 5.33 -9.19
C SER A 66 -8.81 5.39 -8.54
N THR A 67 -7.89 6.19 -9.09
CA THR A 67 -6.53 6.33 -8.57
C THR A 67 -6.51 7.08 -7.24
N GLU A 68 -7.29 8.16 -7.13
CA GLU A 68 -7.48 8.90 -5.89
C GLU A 68 -8.01 7.98 -4.77
N LYS A 69 -9.02 7.16 -5.08
CA LYS A 69 -9.56 6.18 -4.13
C LYS A 69 -8.51 5.17 -3.68
N MET A 70 -7.65 4.72 -4.59
CA MET A 70 -6.57 3.79 -4.26
C MET A 70 -5.54 4.44 -3.33
N ILE A 71 -5.09 5.66 -3.67
CA ILE A 71 -4.16 6.44 -2.86
C ILE A 71 -4.73 6.70 -1.45
N ASN A 72 -6.00 7.09 -1.35
CA ASN A 72 -6.66 7.30 -0.05
C ASN A 72 -6.70 6.02 0.80
N THR A 73 -6.92 4.87 0.16
CA THR A 73 -6.89 3.57 0.85
C THR A 73 -5.49 3.25 1.38
N ILE A 74 -4.45 3.52 0.59
CA ILE A 74 -3.05 3.35 0.99
C ILE A 74 -2.71 4.26 2.18
N ILE A 75 -3.10 5.55 2.11
CA ILE A 75 -2.88 6.51 3.21
C ILE A 75 -3.52 6.03 4.51
N MET A 76 -4.75 5.52 4.46
CA MET A 76 -5.42 4.97 5.64
C MET A 76 -4.68 3.74 6.19
N LYS A 77 -4.17 2.87 5.32
CA LYS A 77 -3.39 1.69 5.71
C LYS A 77 -2.09 2.08 6.41
N GLU A 78 -1.36 3.04 5.84
CA GLU A 78 -0.12 3.58 6.42
C GLU A 78 -0.37 4.25 7.76
N TRP A 79 -1.47 5.01 7.88
CA TRP A 79 -1.87 5.59 9.15
C TRP A 79 -2.17 4.51 10.21
N LEU A 80 -2.87 3.44 9.85
CA LEU A 80 -3.13 2.32 10.77
C LEU A 80 -1.85 1.59 11.17
N LEU A 81 -0.88 1.45 10.27
CA LEU A 81 0.42 0.85 10.56
C LEU A 81 1.20 1.70 11.58
N LEU A 82 1.29 3.01 11.35
CA LEU A 82 1.95 3.96 12.26
C LEU A 82 1.34 3.96 13.66
N ASN A 83 0.03 3.75 13.81
CA ASN A 83 -0.63 3.68 15.12
C ASN A 83 -0.45 2.35 15.85
N LYS A 84 -0.03 1.28 15.14
CA LYS A 84 0.24 -0.04 15.74
C LYS A 84 1.67 -0.15 16.28
N LEU A 85 2.58 0.67 15.76
CA LEU A 85 3.97 0.81 16.21
C LEU A 85 4.04 1.65 17.50
#